data_AF-A0A950VS57-F1
#
_entry.id   AF-A0A950VS57-F1
#
_cell.length_a   1.000
_cell.length_b   1.000
_cell.length_c   1.000
_cell.angle_alpha   90.00
_cell.angle_beta   90.00
_cell.angle_gamma   90.00
#
_symmetry.space_group_name_H-M   'P 1'
#
loop_
_entity.id
_entity.type
_entity.pdbx_description
1 polymer ?
#
loop_
_entity_poly.entity_id
_entity_poly.type
_entity_poly.pdbx_seq_one_letter_code
_entity_poly.pdbx_strand_id
1 'polypeptide(L)'
;MTALAPSLPPPPPTDQRASWWDSLSEDQRQLYLSTYPADVAYLATPDELHEAGYSSLQDVYFRQAFIDAGIDPNSWDPSKGLKANDANVQAVRVLPVVMGREP
;
A
#
# COMPACT_ATOMS: atom_id res chain seq x y z
N MET A 1 0.23 -25.13 9.10
CA MET A 1 0.58 -24.24 10.23
C MET A 1 1.10 -22.95 9.61
N THR A 2 0.24 -21.95 9.44
CA THR A 2 0.64 -20.65 8.87
C THR A 2 1.21 -19.82 10.03
N ALA A 3 2.52 -19.56 10.01
CA ALA A 3 3.13 -18.66 10.98
C ALA A 3 2.54 -17.26 10.76
N LEU A 4 1.81 -16.74 11.75
CA LEU A 4 1.44 -15.34 11.81
C LEU A 4 2.74 -14.55 11.84
N ALA A 5 3.02 -13.77 10.79
CA ALA A 5 4.15 -12.85 10.79
C ALA A 5 4.12 -12.04 12.10
N PRO A 6 5.26 -11.87 12.79
CA PRO A 6 5.29 -11.09 14.03
C PRO A 6 4.66 -9.74 13.74
N SER A 7 3.56 -9.42 14.43
CA SER A 7 2.82 -8.18 14.22
C SER A 7 3.73 -7.04 14.65
N LEU A 8 4.35 -6.38 13.69
CA LEU A 8 5.07 -5.13 13.92
C LEU A 8 4.08 -4.13 14.53
N PRO A 9 4.49 -3.35 15.54
CA PRO A 9 3.66 -2.23 15.96
C PRO A 9 3.53 -1.22 14.81
N PRO A 10 2.43 -0.46 14.75
CA PRO A 10 2.32 0.64 13.80
C PRO A 10 3.43 1.68 14.06
N PRO A 11 3.87 2.41 13.03
CA PRO A 11 4.87 3.45 13.17
C PRO A 11 4.37 4.58 14.10
N PRO A 12 5.27 5.30 14.78
CA PRO A 12 4.90 6.40 15.67
C PRO A 12 4.21 7.55 14.90
N PRO A 13 3.66 8.53 15.63
CA PRO A 13 3.15 9.76 15.03
C PRO A 13 4.15 10.43 14.08
N THR A 14 3.63 11.08 13.03
CA THR A 14 4.41 11.64 11.92
C THR A 14 5.53 12.58 12.39
N ASP A 15 5.30 13.34 13.45
CA ASP A 15 6.25 14.28 14.07
C ASP A 15 7.52 13.62 14.62
N GLN A 16 7.47 12.33 14.96
CA GLN A 16 8.61 11.58 15.51
C GLN A 16 9.17 10.53 14.54
N ARG A 17 8.47 10.33 13.41
CA ARG A 17 8.72 9.19 12.51
C ARG A 17 10.08 9.28 11.82
N ALA A 18 10.58 10.48 11.51
CA ALA A 18 11.89 10.65 10.88
C ALA A 18 13.06 10.15 11.77
N SER A 19 13.14 10.62 13.03
CA SER A 19 14.20 10.20 13.96
C SER A 19 14.07 8.72 14.36
N TRP A 20 12.84 8.24 14.47
CA TRP A 20 12.58 6.83 14.69
C TRP A 20 13.07 5.97 13.52
N TRP A 21 12.79 6.36 12.28
CA TRP A 21 13.21 5.63 11.09
C TRP A 21 14.73 5.52 10.99
N ASP A 22 15.43 6.61 11.31
CA ASP A 22 16.90 6.64 11.34
C ASP A 22 17.47 5.65 12.37
N SER A 23 16.79 5.47 13.51
CA SER A 23 17.21 4.54 14.57
C SER A 23 17.03 3.06 14.24
N LEU A 24 16.28 2.72 13.19
CA LEU A 24 16.03 1.34 12.76
C LEU A 24 17.21 0.77 11.98
N SER A 25 17.43 -0.54 12.12
CA SER A 25 18.31 -1.29 11.20
C SER A 25 17.67 -1.41 9.82
N GLU A 26 18.48 -1.71 8.80
CA GLU A 26 18.02 -1.93 7.43
C GLU A 26 16.94 -3.03 7.35
N ASP A 27 17.17 -4.17 8.01
CA ASP A 27 16.17 -5.26 8.09
C ASP A 27 14.84 -4.80 8.70
N GLN A 28 14.89 -3.94 9.72
CA GLN A 28 13.68 -3.39 10.34
C GLN A 28 12.95 -2.45 9.38
N ARG A 29 13.68 -1.56 8.70
CA ARG A 29 13.10 -0.67 7.68
C ARG A 29 12.44 -1.45 6.55
N GLN A 30 13.08 -2.52 6.08
CA GLN A 30 12.49 -3.41 5.08
C GLN A 30 11.20 -4.08 5.57
N LEU A 31 11.19 -4.56 6.82
CA LEU A 31 9.99 -5.15 7.40
C LEU A 31 8.85 -4.13 7.54
N TYR A 32 9.15 -2.88 7.89
CA TYR A 32 8.17 -1.79 7.92
C TYR A 32 7.70 -1.37 6.52
N LEU A 33 8.56 -1.35 5.50
CA LEU A 33 8.15 -1.10 4.11
C LEU A 33 7.25 -2.20 3.57
N SER A 34 7.45 -3.44 4.01
CA SER A 34 6.57 -4.56 3.64
C SER A 34 5.22 -4.51 4.35
N THR A 35 5.20 -4.06 5.62
CA THR A 35 4.00 -4.13 6.47
C THR A 35 3.14 -2.86 6.45
N TYR A 36 3.79 -1.70 6.45
CA TYR A 36 3.16 -0.37 6.54
C TYR A 36 3.69 0.61 5.47
N PRO A 37 3.70 0.22 4.18
CA PRO A 37 4.32 1.04 3.13
C PRO A 37 3.76 2.47 3.06
N ALA A 38 2.45 2.63 3.17
CA ALA A 38 1.79 3.95 3.11
C ALA A 38 2.22 4.91 4.23
N ASP A 39 2.65 4.37 5.37
CA ASP A 39 3.06 5.16 6.53
C ASP A 39 4.55 5.52 6.51
N VAL A 40 5.40 4.70 5.89
CA VAL A 40 6.86 4.84 6.04
C VAL A 40 7.61 5.09 4.74
N ALA A 41 7.01 4.85 3.57
CA ALA A 41 7.72 4.92 2.29
C ALA A 41 8.34 6.29 1.98
N TYR A 42 7.76 7.38 2.50
CA TYR A 42 8.31 8.73 2.29
C TYR A 42 9.63 8.99 3.03
N LEU A 43 9.98 8.13 3.99
CA LEU A 43 11.23 8.19 4.75
C LEU A 43 12.32 7.32 4.12
N ALA A 44 11.95 6.42 3.22
CA ALA A 44 12.86 5.47 2.59
C ALA A 44 13.62 6.10 1.42
N THR A 45 14.85 5.64 1.24
CA THR A 45 15.67 5.92 0.05
C THR A 45 15.13 5.17 -1.18
N PRO A 46 15.52 5.59 -2.40
CA PRO A 46 15.14 4.87 -3.62
C PRO A 46 15.57 3.39 -3.62
N ASP A 47 16.75 3.08 -3.09
CA ASP A 47 17.25 1.71 -3.00
C ASP A 47 16.43 0.88 -2.00
N GLU A 48 16.12 1.43 -0.82
CA GLU A 48 15.26 0.73 0.16
C GLU A 48 13.87 0.43 -0.42
N LEU A 49 13.29 1.36 -1.20
CA LEU A 49 12.02 1.14 -1.89
C LEU A 49 12.12 0.03 -2.94
N HIS A 50 13.22 0.00 -3.70
CA HIS A 50 13.44 -1.00 -4.73
C HIS A 50 13.57 -2.40 -4.14
N GLU A 51 14.35 -2.54 -3.08
CA GLU A 51 14.48 -3.80 -2.31
C GLU A 51 13.13 -4.27 -1.74
N ALA A 52 12.27 -3.33 -1.33
CA ALA A 52 10.91 -3.63 -0.88
C ALA A 52 9.92 -3.95 -2.04
N GLY A 53 10.37 -3.92 -3.29
CA GLY A 53 9.55 -4.24 -4.47
C GLY A 53 8.72 -3.08 -5.03
N TYR A 54 9.05 -1.84 -4.65
CA TYR A 54 8.44 -0.62 -5.19
C TYR A 54 9.36 0.05 -6.18
N SER A 55 8.80 0.50 -7.30
CA SER A 55 9.61 1.21 -8.32
C SER A 55 9.90 2.66 -7.93
N SER A 56 9.07 3.25 -7.08
CA SER A 56 9.21 4.63 -6.59
C SER A 56 8.23 4.89 -5.45
N LEU A 57 8.37 6.04 -4.78
CA LEU A 57 7.36 6.52 -3.83
C LEU A 57 5.98 6.70 -4.50
N GLN A 58 5.95 7.09 -5.78
CA GLN A 58 4.71 7.22 -6.53
C GLN A 58 4.01 5.87 -6.72
N ASP A 59 4.77 4.80 -6.97
CA ASP A 59 4.24 3.42 -7.06
C ASP A 59 3.60 2.99 -5.74
N VAL A 60 4.20 3.31 -4.59
CA VAL A 60 3.60 3.06 -3.27
C VAL A 60 2.22 3.72 -3.15
N TYR A 61 2.12 5.02 -3.47
CA TYR A 61 0.84 5.74 -3.39
C TYR A 61 -0.22 5.16 -4.33
N PHE A 62 0.17 4.78 -5.56
CA PHE A 62 -0.76 4.14 -6.48
C PHE A 62 -1.28 2.82 -5.92
N ARG A 63 -0.39 1.93 -5.45
CA ARG A 63 -0.81 0.63 -4.92
C ARG A 63 -1.70 0.79 -3.68
N GLN A 64 -1.38 1.74 -2.79
CA GLN A 64 -2.21 2.01 -1.62
C GLN A 64 -3.61 2.50 -2.02
N ALA A 65 -3.72 3.44 -2.97
CA ALA A 65 -5.01 3.92 -3.44
C ALA A 65 -5.87 2.80 -4.06
N PHE A 66 -5.26 1.81 -4.70
CA PHE A 66 -5.95 0.64 -5.23
C PHE A 66 -6.48 -0.26 -4.11
N ILE A 67 -5.64 -0.54 -3.10
CA ILE A 67 -6.04 -1.31 -1.91
C ILE A 67 -7.22 -0.62 -1.20
N ASP A 68 -7.14 0.69 -0.97
CA ASP A 68 -8.21 1.47 -0.33
C ASP A 68 -9.52 1.45 -1.14
N ALA A 69 -9.41 1.33 -2.45
CA ALA A 69 -10.54 1.21 -3.37
C ALA A 69 -11.05 -0.24 -3.55
N GLY A 70 -10.42 -1.23 -2.88
CA GLY A 70 -10.77 -2.65 -3.00
C GLY A 70 -10.35 -3.30 -4.33
N ILE A 71 -9.40 -2.68 -5.06
CA ILE A 71 -8.85 -3.21 -6.30
C ILE A 71 -7.52 -3.92 -5.98
N ASP A 72 -7.26 -5.07 -6.60
CA ASP A 72 -5.93 -5.68 -6.56
C ASP A 72 -4.91 -4.76 -7.26
N PRO A 73 -3.89 -4.21 -6.56
CA PRO A 73 -2.90 -3.33 -7.17
C PRO A 73 -2.07 -4.01 -8.27
N ASN A 74 -1.95 -5.34 -8.27
CA ASN A 74 -1.24 -6.08 -9.32
C ASN A 74 -2.08 -6.32 -10.58
N SER A 75 -3.39 -6.05 -10.52
CA SER A 75 -4.30 -6.19 -11.65
C SER A 75 -4.23 -5.01 -12.63
N TRP A 76 -3.60 -3.90 -12.24
CA TRP A 76 -3.43 -2.72 -13.08
C TRP A 76 -2.26 -2.87 -14.03
N ASP A 77 -2.55 -2.84 -15.34
CA ASP A 77 -1.54 -2.93 -16.38
C ASP A 77 -1.67 -1.74 -17.35
N PRO A 78 -0.83 -0.70 -17.23
CA PRO A 78 -0.93 0.50 -18.06
C PRO A 78 -0.68 0.21 -19.54
N SER A 79 0.02 -0.88 -19.87
CA SER A 79 0.32 -1.26 -21.26
C SER A 79 -0.90 -1.82 -22.00
N LYS A 80 -1.89 -2.35 -21.28
CA LYS A 80 -3.12 -2.92 -21.86
C LYS A 80 -4.20 -1.88 -22.16
N GLY A 81 -3.98 -0.62 -21.75
CA GLY A 81 -4.88 0.51 -22.01
C GLY A 81 -6.17 0.50 -21.17
N LEU A 82 -6.93 1.60 -21.27
CA LEU A 82 -8.10 1.89 -20.43
C LEU A 82 -9.18 0.78 -20.44
N LYS A 83 -9.43 0.15 -21.59
CA LYS A 83 -10.48 -0.88 -21.72
C LYS A 83 -10.16 -2.17 -20.95
N ALA A 84 -8.90 -2.57 -20.90
CA ALA A 84 -8.49 -3.76 -20.15
C ALA A 84 -8.54 -3.50 -18.64
N ASN A 85 -8.23 -2.27 -18.23
CA ASN A 85 -8.31 -1.86 -16.82
C ASN A 85 -9.72 -1.41 -16.40
N ASP A 86 -10.69 -1.37 -17.32
CA ASP A 86 -12.06 -0.89 -17.06
C ASP A 86 -12.77 -1.75 -16.01
N ALA A 87 -12.52 -3.07 -15.98
CA ALA A 87 -13.05 -3.95 -14.95
C ALA A 87 -12.59 -3.53 -13.53
N ASN A 88 -11.34 -3.10 -13.40
CA ASN A 88 -10.79 -2.60 -12.14
C ASN A 88 -11.44 -1.26 -11.74
N VAL A 89 -11.67 -0.36 -12.70
CA VAL A 89 -12.35 0.93 -12.48
C VAL A 89 -13.83 0.75 -12.12
N GLN A 90 -14.52 -0.19 -12.76
CA GLN A 90 -15.92 -0.49 -12.49
C GLN A 90 -16.12 -1.08 -11.09
N ALA A 91 -15.19 -1.92 -10.61
CA ALA A 91 -15.25 -2.51 -9.27
C ALA A 91 -15.34 -1.44 -8.15
N VAL A 92 -14.68 -0.29 -8.32
CA VAL A 92 -14.73 0.84 -7.38
C VAL A 92 -16.06 1.57 -7.38
N ARG A 93 -16.73 1.64 -8.53
CA ARG A 93 -17.99 2.39 -8.67
C ARG A 93 -19.20 1.66 -8.12
N VAL A 94 -19.14 0.33 -8.00
CA VAL A 94 -20.22 -0.48 -7.44
C VAL A 94 -19.98 -0.69 -5.94
N LEU A 95 -20.03 0.39 -5.17
CA LEU A 95 -20.43 0.23 -3.77
C LEU A 95 -21.84 -0.38 -3.77
N PRO A 96 -22.13 -1.39 -2.92
CA PRO A 96 -23.50 -1.81 -2.73
C PRO A 96 -24.27 -0.58 -2.26
N VAL A 97 -25.18 -0.12 -3.10
CA VAL A 97 -26.29 0.72 -2.64
C VAL A 97 -26.95 -0.07 -1.52
N VAL A 98 -26.64 0.26 -0.27
CA VAL A 98 -27.44 -0.15 0.88
C VAL A 98 -28.73 0.67 0.77
N MET A 99 -29.59 0.29 -0.16
CA MET A 99 -31.00 0.68 -0.15
C MET A 99 -31.68 -0.19 0.91
N GLY A 100 -31.33 0.08 2.16
CA GLY A 100 -32.22 -0.19 3.28
C GLY A 100 -33.34 0.83 3.22
N ARG A 101 -34.40 0.53 2.47
CA ARG A 101 -35.79 0.90 2.72
C ARG A 101 -36.69 0.00 1.87
N GLU A 102 -37.11 -1.11 2.47
CA GLU A 102 -38.30 -1.83 2.01
C GLU A 102 -39.57 -1.03 2.37
N PRO A 103 -40.65 -1.12 1.57
CA PRO A 103 -41.94 -0.48 1.82
C PRO A 103 -42.71 -1.09 3.01
#